data_AF-A0A7I9ZPN0-F1
#
_entry.id   AF-A0A7I9ZPN0-F1
#
_cell.length_a   1.000
_cell.length_b   1.000
_cell.length_c   1.000
_cell.angle_alpha   90.00
_cell.angle_beta   90.00
_cell.angle_gamma   90.00
#
_symmetry.space_group_name_H-M   'P 1'
#
loop_
_entity.id
_entity.type
_entity.pdbx_description
1 polymer ?
#
loop_
_entity_poly.entity_id
_entity_poly.type
_entity_poly.pdbx_seq_one_letter_code
_entity_poly.pdbx_strand_id
1 'polypeptide(L)'
;MNSIVSALAAAGALASAGILVAPAGAAPVSYGSNGVFGVSTQPREGWATTFIPPGRYRVDQSPSMQPYQSAPGYWLRCSNFPCAGTFPANIIATGGALRDAPTFVDILPGDVAVNLYNVTLTAA
;
A
#
# COMPACT_ATOMS: atom_id res chain seq x y z
N MET A 1 56.66 -50.73 -29.55
CA MET A 1 55.95 -51.19 -28.33
C MET A 1 54.88 -50.14 -28.05
N ASN A 2 53.66 -50.29 -28.57
CA ASN A 2 52.48 -50.83 -27.83
C ASN A 2 52.22 -50.00 -26.55
N SER A 3 51.07 -49.38 -26.28
CA SER A 3 49.72 -49.43 -26.84
C SER A 3 48.90 -48.20 -26.41
N ILE A 4 47.88 -47.91 -27.22
CA ILE A 4 46.59 -47.22 -26.97
C ILE A 4 46.10 -47.31 -25.50
N VAL A 5 45.56 -46.24 -24.90
CA VAL A 5 44.15 -46.10 -24.37
C VAL A 5 43.78 -44.62 -24.08
N SER A 6 42.74 -44.18 -24.80
CA SER A 6 41.59 -43.30 -24.54
C SER A 6 41.57 -42.14 -23.52
N ALA A 7 41.06 -41.02 -24.06
CA ALA A 7 40.54 -39.78 -23.49
C ALA A 7 39.73 -39.87 -22.18
N LEU A 8 39.88 -38.82 -21.35
CA LEU A 8 38.79 -38.32 -20.50
C LEU A 8 38.64 -36.81 -20.70
N ALA A 9 37.41 -36.40 -21.00
CA ALA A 9 37.01 -35.08 -21.40
C ALA A 9 36.49 -34.23 -20.24
N ALA A 10 36.43 -32.93 -20.53
CA ALA A 10 35.49 -31.93 -20.02
C ALA A 10 35.74 -31.35 -18.61
N ALA A 11 36.08 -30.06 -18.62
CA ALA A 11 36.17 -29.16 -17.50
C ALA A 11 34.83 -29.03 -16.76
N GLY A 12 34.86 -29.27 -15.44
CA GLY A 12 33.74 -28.98 -14.55
C GLY A 12 33.58 -27.48 -14.36
N ALA A 13 32.54 -26.91 -14.96
CA ALA A 13 32.07 -25.58 -14.63
C ALA A 13 31.42 -25.61 -13.24
N LEU A 14 32.04 -24.93 -12.28
CA LEU A 14 31.50 -24.71 -10.95
C LEU A 14 30.21 -23.88 -11.07
N ALA A 15 29.08 -24.53 -10.80
CA ALA A 15 27.78 -23.90 -10.67
C ALA A 15 27.78 -23.02 -9.40
N SER A 16 27.97 -21.71 -9.60
CA SER A 16 27.75 -20.71 -8.55
C SER A 16 26.25 -20.63 -8.25
N ALA A 17 25.84 -21.26 -7.15
CA ALA A 17 24.50 -21.14 -6.60
C ALA A 17 24.23 -19.66 -6.24
N GLY A 18 23.44 -18.98 -7.08
CA GLY A 18 22.88 -17.68 -6.75
C GLY A 18 21.86 -17.83 -5.63
N ILE A 19 22.25 -17.49 -4.41
CA ILE A 19 21.30 -17.28 -3.31
C ILE A 19 20.53 -16.01 -3.66
N LEU A 20 19.33 -16.16 -4.20
CA LEU A 20 18.35 -15.08 -4.31
C LEU A 20 17.93 -14.71 -2.88
N VAL A 21 18.61 -13.73 -2.29
CA VAL A 21 18.17 -13.10 -1.05
C VAL A 21 16.90 -12.31 -1.39
N ALA A 22 15.73 -12.89 -1.11
CA ALA A 22 14.48 -12.13 -1.13
C ALA A 22 14.63 -10.93 -0.17
N PRO A 23 14.20 -9.71 -0.55
CA PRO A 23 14.32 -8.57 0.35
C PRO A 23 13.51 -8.87 1.61
N ALA A 24 14.12 -8.60 2.77
CA ALA A 24 13.46 -8.71 4.07
C ALA A 24 12.14 -7.93 4.02
N GLY A 25 11.04 -8.61 4.33
CA GLY A 25 9.69 -8.06 4.23
C GLY A 25 9.57 -6.77 5.06
N ALA A 26 9.48 -5.64 4.37
CA ALA A 26 9.03 -4.41 5.00
C ALA A 26 7.63 -4.66 5.56
N ALA A 27 7.37 -4.21 6.79
CA ALA A 27 6.01 -4.20 7.32
C ALA A 27 5.10 -3.47 6.30
N PRO A 28 3.87 -3.96 6.05
CA PRO A 28 2.95 -3.32 5.13
C PRO A 28 2.83 -1.83 5.46
N VAL A 29 3.03 -0.97 4.46
CA VAL A 29 2.89 0.48 4.67
C VAL A 29 1.44 0.76 5.04
N SER A 30 1.27 1.41 6.19
CA SER A 30 -0.03 1.73 6.77
C SER A 30 -0.19 3.23 6.90
N TYR A 31 -1.34 3.75 6.48
CA TYR A 31 -1.69 5.16 6.46
C TYR A 31 -2.73 5.41 7.54
N GLY A 32 -2.34 6.21 8.52
CA GLY A 32 -3.09 6.44 9.74
C GLY A 32 -4.30 7.35 9.59
N SER A 33 -5.21 7.20 10.54
CA SER A 33 -6.43 7.97 10.71
C SER A 33 -6.23 9.47 10.86
N ASN A 34 -7.30 10.23 10.56
CA ASN A 34 -7.45 11.66 10.83
C ASN A 34 -6.42 12.53 10.08
N GLY A 35 -6.14 12.17 8.83
CA GLY A 35 -5.23 12.88 7.95
C GLY A 35 -5.78 12.98 6.52
N VAL A 36 -5.28 13.99 5.79
CA VAL A 36 -5.50 14.13 4.35
C VAL A 36 -4.21 13.77 3.65
N PHE A 37 -4.24 12.71 2.86
CA PHE A 37 -3.11 12.17 2.11
C PHE A 37 -3.22 12.59 0.66
N GLY A 38 -2.19 13.23 0.12
CA GLY A 38 -2.13 13.51 -1.32
C GLY A 38 -1.84 12.23 -2.09
N VAL A 39 -2.40 12.06 -3.28
CA VAL A 39 -2.03 10.91 -4.10
C VAL A 39 -0.72 11.20 -4.83
N SER A 40 0.25 10.29 -4.74
CA SER A 40 1.63 10.56 -5.15
C SER A 40 1.81 10.89 -6.63
N THR A 41 0.86 10.51 -7.49
CA THR A 41 0.86 10.82 -8.94
C THR A 41 0.32 12.21 -9.25
N GLN A 42 -0.28 12.90 -8.28
CA GLN A 42 -0.81 14.25 -8.41
C GLN A 42 -0.36 15.14 -7.23
N PRO A 43 0.95 15.32 -7.00
CA PRO A 43 1.42 16.06 -5.85
C PRO A 43 0.99 17.52 -5.93
N ARG A 44 0.22 17.97 -4.93
CA ARG A 44 -0.11 19.37 -4.70
C ARG A 44 0.34 19.77 -3.30
N GLU A 45 1.29 20.69 -3.26
CA GLU A 45 1.90 21.22 -2.04
C GLU A 45 0.86 21.93 -1.16
N GLY A 46 1.01 21.81 0.17
CA GLY A 46 0.32 22.66 1.16
C GLY A 46 -1.00 22.13 1.75
N TRP A 47 -1.55 21.01 1.27
CA TRP A 47 -2.82 20.45 1.78
C TRP A 47 -2.75 18.99 2.23
N ALA A 48 -1.69 18.27 1.86
CA ALA A 48 -1.46 16.88 2.21
C ALA A 48 -0.52 16.76 3.42
N THR A 49 -0.83 15.88 4.37
CA THR A 49 0.06 15.53 5.48
C THR A 49 1.24 14.68 5.01
N THR A 50 1.00 13.81 4.04
CA THR A 50 1.98 12.98 3.33
C THR A 50 1.33 12.42 2.06
N PHE A 51 2.06 11.59 1.30
CA PHE A 51 1.60 11.03 0.04
C PHE A 51 1.31 9.52 0.12
N ILE A 52 0.21 9.10 -0.52
CA ILE A 52 -0.20 7.71 -0.70
C ILE A 52 -0.15 7.35 -2.20
N PRO A 53 0.53 6.26 -2.60
CA PRO A 53 0.54 5.87 -3.99
C PRO A 53 -0.81 5.29 -4.43
N PRO A 54 -1.15 5.36 -5.72
CA PRO A 54 -2.31 4.63 -6.24
C PRO A 54 -2.18 3.13 -6.00
N GLY A 55 -3.30 2.46 -5.76
CA GLY A 55 -3.32 1.04 -5.45
C GLY A 55 -4.55 0.62 -4.68
N ARG A 56 -4.62 -0.68 -4.39
CA ARG A 56 -5.68 -1.26 -3.56
C ARG A 56 -5.24 -1.30 -2.11
N TYR A 57 -6.11 -0.84 -1.24
CA TYR A 57 -5.87 -0.79 0.20
C TYR A 57 -6.98 -1.51 0.93
N ARG A 58 -6.60 -2.29 1.93
CA ARG A 58 -7.50 -2.77 2.96
C ARG A 58 -7.86 -1.60 3.86
N VAL A 59 -9.15 -1.49 4.20
CA VAL A 59 -9.68 -0.48 5.10
C VAL A 59 -10.00 -1.16 6.42
N ASP A 60 -9.28 -0.78 7.47
CA ASP A 60 -9.54 -1.25 8.82
C ASP A 60 -9.94 -0.09 9.73
N GLN A 61 -10.71 -0.40 10.76
CA GLN A 61 -11.06 0.59 11.77
C GLN A 61 -9.81 0.99 12.56
N SER A 62 -9.69 2.29 12.88
CA SER A 62 -8.50 2.78 13.58
C SER A 62 -8.30 2.10 14.93
N PRO A 63 -7.04 1.77 15.30
CA PRO A 63 -6.72 1.19 16.59
C PRO A 63 -7.25 2.06 17.75
N SER A 64 -7.63 1.40 18.85
CA SER A 64 -8.10 2.04 20.08
C SER A 64 -7.59 1.28 21.30
N MET A 65 -7.60 1.92 22.47
CA MET A 65 -7.20 1.28 23.72
C MET A 65 -8.31 0.36 24.22
N GLN A 66 -7.98 -0.91 24.46
CA GLN A 66 -8.87 -1.87 25.12
C GLN A 66 -9.38 -1.31 26.47
N PRO A 67 -10.67 -1.44 26.83
CA PRO A 67 -11.76 -2.14 26.12
C PRO A 67 -12.53 -1.27 25.12
N TYR A 68 -12.09 -0.03 24.91
CA TYR A 68 -12.76 0.91 24.01
C TYR A 68 -12.53 0.52 22.56
N GLN A 69 -13.52 0.85 21.75
CA GLN A 69 -13.45 0.71 20.32
C GLN A 69 -13.60 2.09 19.72
N SER A 70 -12.85 2.37 18.66
CA SER A 70 -13.03 3.59 17.88
C SER A 70 -14.48 3.72 17.43
N ALA A 71 -14.95 4.93 17.18
CA ALA A 71 -16.21 5.10 16.46
C ALA A 71 -16.07 4.49 15.04
N PRO A 72 -17.18 4.12 14.37
CA PRO A 72 -17.15 3.82 12.95
C PRO A 72 -16.50 4.96 12.17
N GLY A 73 -15.58 4.61 11.29
CA GLY A 73 -14.85 5.56 10.47
C GLY A 73 -15.24 5.50 8.99
N TYR A 74 -14.76 6.47 8.25
CA TYR A 74 -14.94 6.57 6.80
C TYR A 74 -13.67 7.06 6.11
N TRP A 75 -13.58 6.79 4.83
CA TRP A 75 -12.59 7.37 3.93
C TRP A 75 -13.30 8.16 2.84
N LEU A 76 -12.64 9.19 2.33
CA LEU A 76 -13.08 9.96 1.17
C LEU A 76 -11.98 9.91 0.11
N ARG A 77 -12.34 9.67 -1.14
CA ARG A 77 -11.50 9.94 -2.30
C ARG A 77 -11.95 11.24 -2.94
N CYS A 78 -11.00 12.09 -3.30
CA CYS A 78 -11.28 13.42 -3.81
C CYS A 78 -10.57 13.70 -5.13
N SER A 79 -11.26 14.42 -6.02
CA SER A 79 -10.73 14.92 -7.29
C SER A 79 -9.99 16.26 -7.15
N ASN A 80 -10.07 16.90 -5.97
CA ASN A 80 -9.45 18.19 -5.72
C ASN A 80 -9.26 18.45 -4.22
N PHE A 81 -8.48 19.48 -3.88
CA PHE A 81 -8.41 20.04 -2.52
C PHE A 81 -9.41 21.19 -2.34
N PRO A 82 -9.95 21.41 -1.12
CA PRO A 82 -9.75 20.59 0.08
C PRO A 82 -10.50 19.26 0.00
N CYS A 83 -9.88 18.19 0.48
CA CYS A 83 -10.51 16.87 0.56
C CYS A 83 -11.09 16.67 1.96
N ALA A 84 -12.34 17.08 2.15
CA ALA A 84 -13.05 16.96 3.43
C ALA A 84 -14.56 16.93 3.20
N GLY A 85 -15.30 16.40 4.18
CA GLY A 85 -16.77 16.31 4.12
C GLY A 85 -17.49 17.66 3.94
N THR A 86 -16.85 18.77 4.30
CA THR A 86 -17.37 20.12 4.10
C THR A 86 -17.23 20.65 2.66
N PHE A 87 -16.50 19.93 1.79
CA PHE A 87 -16.30 20.26 0.37
C PHE A 87 -16.82 19.13 -0.53
N PRO A 88 -18.13 18.84 -0.53
CA PRO A 88 -18.68 17.66 -1.21
C PRO A 88 -18.47 17.66 -2.73
N ALA A 89 -18.35 18.83 -3.36
CA ALA A 89 -18.07 18.95 -4.79
C ALA A 89 -16.70 18.34 -5.20
N ASN A 90 -15.78 18.18 -4.25
CA ASN A 90 -14.47 17.57 -4.49
C ASN A 90 -14.49 16.06 -4.24
N ILE A 91 -15.53 15.50 -3.63
CA ILE A 91 -15.60 14.09 -3.24
C ILE A 91 -16.12 13.26 -4.43
N ILE A 92 -15.36 12.24 -4.81
CA ILE A 92 -15.70 11.34 -5.91
C ILE A 92 -16.08 9.94 -5.43
N ALA A 93 -15.65 9.54 -4.24
CA ALA A 93 -16.08 8.31 -3.60
C ALA A 93 -15.94 8.39 -2.08
N THR A 94 -16.74 7.59 -1.37
CA THR A 94 -16.68 7.43 0.07
C THR A 94 -16.98 5.98 0.45
N GLY A 95 -16.51 5.55 1.60
CA GLY A 95 -16.79 4.25 2.18
C GLY A 95 -16.28 4.16 3.60
N GLY A 96 -16.32 2.97 4.20
CA GLY A 96 -15.87 2.77 5.58
C GLY A 96 -15.34 1.37 5.84
N ALA A 97 -14.86 1.17 7.06
CA ALA A 97 -14.52 -0.14 7.57
C ALA A 97 -15.79 -0.88 8.00
N LEU A 98 -15.97 -2.12 7.54
CA LEU A 98 -16.93 -3.03 8.16
C LEU A 98 -16.22 -3.80 9.28
N ARG A 99 -16.94 -4.05 10.37
CA ARG A 99 -16.38 -4.71 11.57
C ARG A 99 -16.12 -6.18 11.31
N ASP A 100 -17.09 -6.84 10.69
CA ASP A 100 -17.14 -8.29 10.59
C ASP A 100 -16.79 -8.79 9.18
N ALA A 101 -16.37 -7.87 8.29
CA ALA A 101 -16.02 -8.18 6.91
C ALA A 101 -14.87 -7.30 6.42
N PRO A 102 -13.95 -7.83 5.61
CA PRO A 102 -12.91 -7.02 4.99
C PRO A 102 -13.52 -6.03 4.00
N THR A 103 -13.15 -4.76 4.12
CA THR A 103 -13.44 -3.74 3.10
C THR A 103 -12.18 -3.23 2.45
N PHE A 104 -12.33 -2.74 1.23
CA PHE A 104 -11.23 -2.28 0.39
C PHE A 104 -11.58 -0.95 -0.26
N VAL A 105 -10.55 -0.20 -0.61
CA VAL A 105 -10.64 0.97 -1.45
C VAL A 105 -9.55 0.90 -2.51
N ASP A 106 -9.92 1.20 -3.75
CA ASP A 106 -8.97 1.41 -4.83
C ASP A 106 -8.73 2.91 -4.96
N ILE A 107 -7.49 3.34 -4.73
CA ILE A 107 -7.02 4.71 -4.98
C ILE A 107 -6.51 4.75 -6.40
N LEU A 108 -7.11 5.60 -7.24
CA LEU A 108 -6.78 5.68 -8.65
C LEU A 108 -5.69 6.72 -8.92
N PRO A 109 -4.89 6.58 -9.99
CA PRO A 109 -3.87 7.57 -10.34
C PRO A 109 -4.39 8.99 -10.60
N GLY A 110 -5.69 9.11 -10.94
CA GLY A 110 -6.36 10.38 -11.19
C GLY A 110 -6.99 11.02 -9.96
N ASP A 111 -6.94 10.36 -8.80
CA ASP A 111 -7.37 10.95 -7.53
C ASP A 111 -6.33 11.96 -7.07
N VAL A 112 -6.78 13.06 -6.48
CA VAL A 112 -5.88 14.09 -5.94
C VAL A 112 -5.53 13.80 -4.49
N ALA A 113 -6.49 13.32 -3.70
CA ALA A 113 -6.30 13.11 -2.27
C ALA A 113 -7.25 12.06 -1.70
N VAL A 114 -6.86 11.53 -0.54
CA VAL A 114 -7.67 10.66 0.30
C VAL A 114 -7.72 11.22 1.72
N ASN A 115 -8.94 11.40 2.25
CA ASN A 115 -9.13 11.77 3.65
C ASN A 115 -9.54 10.54 4.45
N LEU A 116 -8.87 10.29 5.58
CA LEU A 116 -9.17 9.18 6.47
C LEU A 116 -9.71 9.72 7.79
N TYR A 117 -10.88 9.23 8.21
CA TYR A 117 -11.47 9.53 9.51
C TYR A 117 -11.81 8.24 10.24
N ASN A 118 -11.18 8.01 11.40
CA ASN A 118 -11.32 6.78 12.20
C ASN A 118 -11.13 5.45 11.42
N VAL A 119 -10.41 5.50 10.29
CA VAL A 119 -9.96 4.32 9.54
C VAL A 119 -8.46 4.40 9.27
N THR A 120 -7.87 3.24 9.03
CA THR A 120 -6.47 3.07 8.59
C THR A 120 -6.48 2.35 7.24
N LEU A 121 -5.59 2.75 6.33
CA LEU A 121 -5.37 2.05 5.07
C LEU A 121 -4.08 1.26 5.11
N THR A 122 -4.13 -0.02 4.74
CA THR A 122 -2.93 -0.86 4.61
C THR A 122 -2.88 -1.42 3.20
N ALA A 123 -1.73 -1.38 2.54
CA ALA A 123 -1.58 -1.94 1.20
C ALA A 123 -2.02 -3.42 1.19
N ALA A 124 -2.90 -3.79 0.25
CA ALA A 124 -3.54 -5.11 0.18
C ALA A 124 -2.72 -6.14 -0.62
#